data_AF-A0A3Q3BD98-F1
#
_entry.id   AF-A0A3Q3BD98-F1
#
_cell.length_a   1.000
_cell.length_b   1.000
_cell.length_c   1.000
_cell.angle_alpha   90.00
_cell.angle_beta   90.00
_cell.angle_gamma   90.00
#
_symmetry.space_group_name_H-M   'P 1'
#
loop_
_entity.id
_entity.type
_entity.pdbx_description
1 polymer ?
#
loop_
_entity_poly.entity_id
_entity_poly.type
_entity_poly.pdbx_seq_one_letter_code
_entity_poly.pdbx_strand_id
1 'polypeptide(L)'
;MDLRKCLKLLFFVHAARCGSGPLVDVVVDRYDIPKVCPREVQTEDFVRYHFNGTFYEDGKQFDSSYDRGKAFISQVGLGRLITGMDRGLQGMCVNERRRITVPPHLAYGSIGTGGVIPPDATLVYDVLLLDMWNAEDKIQIRTISKPASCSRTSAASDFIRYHYNGTLLSGETFNSTYSRNSTYDTYVGQGDLIKGLDEGLLGMCVGERRIIIIPPFLAYGESGYGSKVPPQATLVLEVLLVDVFNPNDNVTSEVKEVPKGCTRRTVTGDYIRYHYNGTFHDGTAFDSSYQRNSTYNTYIGMGYVIRGMDKALQGLCTGEKRRIVIPPHMAYGEEGVKNLIPGSAVLIFDIHVIDFHNPNDPVEIRVTRKPPGCNATSEADDWIQYRYNCSLMDGTLLYSSDQYHSPSVTTLGAGKVILGLEEGLKGMCVGERREVVVPPHWAHGENGAAGVPSSAVLLFELELVELQKGVPEGFMFVWTGDAPDSLFGALDLNGDKEVPLAEFSEFIRLQVKEGKGRLRPGVDADDVIKNMFDNQDQNKDGKITEDEVMLQEDQAVRDEL
;
A
#
# COMPACT_ATOMS: atom_id res chain seq x y z
N MET A 1 75.58 -22.74 -68.82
CA MET A 1 75.86 -21.30 -69.00
C MET A 1 75.12 -20.58 -67.87
N ASP A 2 75.74 -20.46 -66.69
CA ASP A 2 76.68 -19.42 -66.22
C ASP A 2 75.91 -18.24 -65.56
N LEU A 3 75.90 -18.01 -64.24
CA LEU A 3 76.94 -17.62 -63.26
C LEU A 3 77.47 -16.16 -63.42
N ARG A 4 77.31 -15.38 -62.32
CA ARG A 4 78.12 -14.22 -61.84
C ARG A 4 78.00 -12.83 -62.49
N LYS A 5 77.63 -11.82 -61.68
CA LYS A 5 78.51 -10.76 -61.09
C LYS A 5 77.62 -9.67 -60.44
N CYS A 6 77.64 -9.48 -59.12
CA CYS A 6 78.57 -8.66 -58.33
C CYS A 6 78.62 -7.16 -58.74
N LEU A 7 78.01 -6.29 -57.93
CA LEU A 7 78.61 -5.01 -57.58
C LEU A 7 78.25 -4.66 -56.12
N LYS A 8 79.22 -4.85 -55.22
CA LYS A 8 79.21 -4.35 -53.85
C LYS A 8 79.60 -2.87 -53.89
N LEU A 9 78.81 -2.01 -53.23
CA LEU A 9 79.28 -0.69 -52.81
C LEU A 9 79.12 -0.61 -51.29
N LEU A 10 80.24 -0.64 -50.58
CA LEU A 10 80.31 -0.35 -49.15
C LEU A 10 80.03 1.15 -48.96
N PHE A 11 78.94 1.48 -48.27
CA PHE A 11 78.81 2.77 -47.58
C PHE A 11 79.02 2.52 -46.09
N PHE A 12 80.17 2.96 -45.58
CA PHE A 12 80.42 3.14 -44.16
C PHE A 12 79.49 4.24 -43.64
N VAL A 13 78.38 3.87 -43.01
CA VAL A 13 77.59 4.80 -42.19
C VAL A 13 78.25 4.83 -40.81
N HIS A 14 78.93 5.92 -40.51
CA HIS A 14 79.29 6.27 -39.13
C HIS A 14 77.99 6.47 -38.35
N ALA A 15 77.64 5.51 -37.50
CA ALA A 15 76.64 5.71 -36.46
C ALA A 15 77.21 6.71 -35.45
N ALA A 16 76.83 7.97 -35.59
CA ALA A 16 76.96 8.95 -34.53
C ALA A 16 76.13 8.47 -33.35
N ARG A 17 76.78 7.91 -32.32
CA ARG A 17 76.17 7.71 -31.01
C ARG A 17 75.81 9.10 -30.48
N CYS A 18 74.52 9.43 -30.52
CA CYS A 18 73.99 10.54 -29.75
C CYS A 18 74.11 10.14 -28.27
N GLY A 19 75.21 10.53 -27.63
CA GLY A 19 75.38 10.38 -26.20
C GLY A 19 74.35 11.24 -25.48
N SER A 20 73.51 10.60 -24.68
CA SER A 20 72.60 11.24 -23.74
C SER A 20 73.39 12.20 -22.84
N GLY A 21 73.15 13.50 -22.96
CA GLY A 21 73.62 14.47 -21.98
C GLY A 21 73.07 14.15 -20.58
N PRO A 22 73.69 14.65 -19.50
CA PRO A 22 73.23 14.42 -18.14
C PRO A 22 71.79 14.94 -17.98
N LEU A 23 70.93 14.15 -17.34
CA LEU A 23 69.55 14.53 -17.02
C LEU A 23 69.56 15.77 -16.11
N VAL A 24 69.02 16.89 -16.61
CA VAL A 24 69.02 18.19 -15.91
C VAL A 24 67.80 18.36 -15.01
N ASP A 25 66.68 17.70 -15.32
CA ASP A 25 65.45 17.77 -14.53
C ASP A 25 64.75 16.41 -14.49
N VAL A 26 63.69 16.31 -13.71
CA VAL A 26 62.84 15.12 -13.60
C VAL A 26 62.21 14.80 -14.96
N VAL A 27 62.28 13.54 -15.37
CA VAL A 27 61.54 13.04 -16.54
C VAL A 27 60.33 12.25 -16.06
N VAL A 28 59.13 12.66 -16.48
CA VAL A 28 57.87 12.00 -16.16
C VAL A 28 57.32 11.34 -17.42
N ASP A 29 57.29 10.01 -17.42
CA ASP A 29 56.71 9.19 -18.47
C ASP A 29 55.37 8.62 -18.00
N ARG A 30 54.27 9.19 -18.51
CA ARG A 30 52.90 8.80 -18.18
C ARG A 30 52.45 7.73 -19.17
N TYR A 31 52.53 6.46 -18.78
CA TYR A 31 52.29 5.34 -19.69
C TYR A 31 50.92 4.66 -19.49
N ASP A 32 50.24 4.91 -18.36
CA ASP A 32 48.88 4.42 -18.12
C ASP A 32 48.05 5.52 -17.46
N ILE A 33 47.24 6.24 -18.24
CA ILE A 33 46.42 7.35 -17.77
C ILE A 33 44.96 6.90 -17.75
N PRO A 34 44.25 7.04 -16.62
CA PRO A 34 42.84 6.70 -16.54
C PRO A 34 42.02 7.58 -17.48
N LYS A 35 40.99 7.01 -18.11
CA LYS A 35 40.09 7.73 -19.02
C LYS A 35 39.38 8.92 -18.36
N VAL A 36 39.20 8.86 -17.04
CA VAL A 36 38.54 9.89 -16.25
C VAL A 36 39.53 10.34 -15.18
N CYS A 37 39.87 11.62 -15.20
CA CYS A 37 40.71 12.25 -14.20
C CYS A 37 39.97 13.50 -13.68
N PRO A 38 39.12 13.34 -12.64
CA PRO A 38 38.30 14.45 -12.16
C PRO A 38 39.12 15.49 -11.38
N ARG A 39 40.28 15.08 -10.86
CA ARG A 39 41.23 15.91 -10.13
C ARG A 39 42.64 15.37 -10.39
N GLU A 40 43.59 16.28 -10.55
CA GLU A 40 45.01 15.98 -10.57
C GLU A 40 45.66 16.45 -9.27
N VAL A 41 46.69 15.72 -8.81
CA VAL A 41 47.49 16.08 -7.63
C VAL A 41 48.03 17.50 -7.74
N GLN A 42 47.68 18.32 -6.76
CA GLN A 42 48.18 19.69 -6.58
C GLN A 42 49.20 19.77 -5.44
N THR A 43 49.83 20.94 -5.29
CA THR A 43 50.66 21.23 -4.11
C THR A 43 49.79 21.19 -2.85
N GLU A 44 50.35 20.72 -1.75
CA GLU A 44 49.69 20.49 -0.45
C GLU A 44 48.72 19.30 -0.40
N ASP A 45 48.44 18.63 -1.52
CA ASP A 45 47.66 17.40 -1.51
C ASP A 45 48.44 16.29 -0.80
N PHE A 46 47.71 15.55 0.03
CA PHE A 46 48.13 14.24 0.49
C PHE A 46 47.86 13.22 -0.61
N VAL A 47 48.81 12.31 -0.79
CA VAL A 47 48.73 11.23 -1.77
C VAL A 47 49.02 9.90 -1.11
N ARG A 48 48.31 8.86 -1.54
CA ARG A 48 48.59 7.48 -1.20
C ARG A 48 48.91 6.73 -2.48
N TYR A 49 50.11 6.16 -2.58
CA TYR A 49 50.58 5.51 -3.80
C TYR A 49 51.43 4.28 -3.51
N HIS A 50 51.43 3.35 -4.48
CA HIS A 50 52.45 2.33 -4.54
C HIS A 50 53.57 2.78 -5.47
N PHE A 51 54.80 2.37 -5.14
CA PHE A 51 55.94 2.53 -6.02
C PHE A 51 56.88 1.33 -5.99
N ASN A 52 57.66 1.21 -7.06
CA ASN A 52 58.87 0.41 -7.17
C ASN A 52 60.05 1.32 -7.58
N GLY A 53 61.09 1.38 -6.77
CA GLY A 53 62.27 2.21 -6.96
C GLY A 53 63.46 1.39 -7.46
N THR A 54 63.99 1.74 -8.63
CA THR A 54 65.13 1.07 -9.26
C THR A 54 66.23 2.05 -9.67
N PHE A 55 67.46 1.57 -9.80
CA PHE A 55 68.54 2.37 -10.40
C PHE A 55 68.38 2.44 -11.92
N TYR A 56 68.67 3.62 -12.48
CA TYR A 56 68.57 3.84 -13.92
C TYR A 56 69.55 2.98 -14.74
N GLU A 57 70.76 2.73 -14.22
CA GLU A 57 71.85 2.08 -14.96
C GLU A 57 71.65 0.57 -15.15
N ASP A 58 71.26 -0.14 -14.08
CA ASP A 58 71.18 -1.60 -14.05
C ASP A 58 69.75 -2.13 -13.81
N GLY A 59 68.78 -1.24 -13.53
CA GLY A 59 67.40 -1.61 -13.23
C GLY A 59 67.22 -2.31 -11.88
N LYS A 60 68.26 -2.41 -11.05
CA LYS A 60 68.18 -3.11 -9.77
C LYS A 60 67.29 -2.33 -8.81
N GLN A 61 66.36 -3.04 -8.18
CA GLN A 61 65.48 -2.49 -7.16
C GLN A 61 66.25 -2.14 -5.88
N PHE A 62 65.98 -0.95 -5.34
CA PHE A 62 66.52 -0.51 -4.05
C PHE A 62 65.43 -0.29 -3.00
N ASP A 63 64.18 -0.03 -3.42
CA ASP A 63 63.05 0.09 -2.51
C ASP A 63 61.71 -0.22 -3.22
N SER A 64 60.74 -0.75 -2.49
CA SER A 64 59.41 -1.07 -3.01
C SER A 64 58.37 -0.99 -1.91
N SER A 65 57.29 -0.26 -2.20
CA SER A 65 56.12 -0.23 -1.31
C SER A 65 55.39 -1.57 -1.24
N TYR A 66 55.49 -2.39 -2.29
CA TYR A 66 54.87 -3.72 -2.36
C TYR A 66 55.55 -4.69 -1.38
N ASP A 67 56.88 -4.62 -1.29
CA ASP A 67 57.69 -5.48 -0.40
C ASP A 67 57.41 -5.18 1.07
N ARG A 68 57.02 -3.93 1.37
CA ARG A 68 56.57 -3.50 2.70
C ARG A 68 55.11 -3.85 3.01
N GLY A 69 54.35 -4.32 2.02
CA GLY A 69 52.92 -4.62 2.14
C GLY A 69 52.04 -3.39 2.45
N LYS A 70 52.55 -2.16 2.29
CA LYS A 70 51.80 -0.93 2.56
C LYS A 70 52.11 0.17 1.57
N ALA A 71 51.08 0.88 1.14
CA ALA A 71 51.22 2.07 0.31
C ALA A 71 51.99 3.17 1.06
N PHE A 72 52.68 4.00 0.30
CA PHE A 72 53.34 5.18 0.83
C PHE A 72 52.36 6.34 0.89
N ILE A 73 52.46 7.13 1.96
CA ILE A 73 51.61 8.28 2.22
C ILE A 73 52.53 9.48 2.44
N SER A 74 52.29 10.57 1.71
CA SER A 74 53.01 11.82 1.91
C SER A 74 52.20 13.01 1.39
N GLN A 75 52.71 14.21 1.64
CA GLN A 75 52.16 15.47 1.15
C GLN A 75 53.07 16.03 0.06
N VAL A 76 52.49 16.42 -1.07
CA VAL A 76 53.23 16.83 -2.28
C VAL A 76 53.57 18.31 -2.25
N GLY A 77 54.82 18.64 -2.61
CA GLY A 77 55.26 20.02 -2.86
C GLY A 77 55.66 20.83 -1.63
N LEU A 78 55.82 20.17 -0.47
CA LEU A 78 56.27 20.78 0.78
C LEU A 78 57.66 20.31 1.24
N GLY A 79 58.42 19.62 0.37
CA GLY A 79 59.77 19.14 0.69
C GLY A 79 59.78 17.95 1.65
N ARG A 80 58.66 17.21 1.76
CA ARG A 80 58.58 15.96 2.54
C ARG A 80 59.05 14.73 1.77
N LEU A 81 59.15 14.86 0.45
CA LEU A 81 59.74 13.89 -0.46
C LEU A 81 61.08 14.42 -0.97
N ILE A 82 61.87 13.56 -1.62
CA ILE A 82 62.95 14.07 -2.47
C ILE A 82 62.38 15.00 -3.54
N THR A 83 63.09 16.08 -3.86
CA THR A 83 62.60 17.13 -4.77
C THR A 83 62.07 16.58 -6.09
N GLY A 84 62.72 15.54 -6.63
CA GLY A 84 62.28 14.92 -7.87
C GLY A 84 60.95 14.20 -7.79
N MET A 85 60.63 13.58 -6.64
CA MET A 85 59.33 12.93 -6.41
C MET A 85 58.24 13.97 -6.14
N ASP A 86 58.55 15.03 -5.39
CA ASP A 86 57.63 16.15 -5.17
C ASP A 86 57.18 16.76 -6.51
N ARG A 87 58.12 16.95 -7.46
CA ARG A 87 57.80 17.43 -8.81
C ARG A 87 57.10 16.36 -9.67
N GLY A 88 57.59 15.12 -9.62
CA GLY A 88 57.11 14.05 -10.50
C GLY A 88 55.69 13.55 -10.19
N LEU A 89 55.21 13.72 -8.96
CA LEU A 89 53.86 13.35 -8.53
C LEU A 89 52.80 14.41 -8.88
N GLN A 90 53.19 15.67 -9.12
CA GLN A 90 52.26 16.71 -9.52
C GLN A 90 51.56 16.36 -10.85
N GLY A 91 50.29 16.74 -10.98
CA GLY A 91 49.52 16.42 -12.18
C GLY A 91 49.12 14.94 -12.30
N MET A 92 49.21 14.15 -11.23
CA MET A 92 48.85 12.73 -11.23
C MET A 92 47.37 12.47 -10.96
N CYS A 93 46.79 11.56 -11.72
CA CYS A 93 45.42 11.11 -11.55
C CYS A 93 45.39 9.82 -10.71
N VAL A 94 44.35 9.63 -9.89
CA VAL A 94 44.14 8.33 -9.20
C VAL A 94 43.99 7.22 -10.24
N ASN A 95 44.60 6.07 -9.99
CA ASN A 95 44.78 4.94 -10.91
C ASN A 95 45.73 5.18 -12.08
N GLU A 96 46.38 6.34 -12.16
CA GLU A 96 47.46 6.53 -13.13
C GLU A 96 48.69 5.70 -12.75
N ARG A 97 49.39 5.18 -13.77
CA ARG A 97 50.78 4.73 -13.61
C ARG A 97 51.72 5.61 -14.41
N ARG A 98 52.81 5.99 -13.76
CA ARG A 98 53.87 6.78 -14.38
C ARG A 98 55.24 6.36 -13.89
N ARG A 99 56.23 6.60 -14.73
CA ARG A 99 57.64 6.45 -14.39
C ARG A 99 58.24 7.84 -14.17
N ILE A 100 58.88 8.03 -13.03
CA ILE A 100 59.54 9.26 -12.62
C ILE A 100 61.04 8.99 -12.55
N THR A 101 61.80 9.52 -13.49
CA THR A 101 63.27 9.45 -13.48
C THR A 101 63.84 10.70 -12.84
N VAL A 102 64.56 10.53 -11.74
CA VAL A 102 65.06 11.61 -10.89
C VAL A 102 66.60 11.66 -11.00
N PRO A 103 67.18 12.77 -11.51
CA PRO A 103 68.62 12.94 -11.52
C PRO A 103 69.18 13.12 -10.11
N PRO A 104 70.48 12.85 -9.88
CA PRO A 104 71.02 12.76 -8.52
C PRO A 104 70.82 14.03 -7.69
N HIS A 105 70.98 15.21 -8.30
CA HIS A 105 70.84 16.51 -7.62
C HIS A 105 69.39 16.84 -7.18
N LEU A 106 68.38 16.11 -7.67
CA LEU A 106 66.98 16.16 -7.21
C LEU A 106 66.59 14.94 -6.35
N ALA A 107 67.54 14.03 -6.10
CA ALA A 107 67.43 12.87 -5.23
C ALA A 107 68.38 13.00 -4.01
N TYR A 108 69.42 12.17 -3.91
CA TYR A 108 70.36 12.13 -2.77
C TYR A 108 71.76 12.70 -3.07
N GLY A 109 71.93 13.32 -4.24
CA GLY A 109 73.14 14.03 -4.64
C GLY A 109 74.41 13.18 -4.64
N SER A 110 75.54 13.87 -4.48
CA SER A 110 76.89 13.27 -4.44
C SER A 110 77.22 12.56 -3.12
N ILE A 111 76.27 12.49 -2.19
CA ILE A 111 76.44 11.83 -0.88
C ILE A 111 75.80 10.43 -0.90
N GLY A 112 74.67 10.27 -1.59
CA GLY A 112 73.85 9.05 -1.49
C GLY A 112 73.13 8.94 -0.13
N THR A 113 72.58 7.78 0.20
CA THR A 113 71.93 7.56 1.51
C THR A 113 71.95 6.10 1.98
N GLY A 114 72.09 5.93 3.30
CA GLY A 114 71.78 4.70 4.03
C GLY A 114 72.59 3.46 3.62
N GLY A 115 73.67 3.61 2.84
CA GLY A 115 74.40 2.48 2.23
C GLY A 115 73.60 1.71 1.17
N VAL A 116 72.37 2.16 0.86
CA VAL A 116 71.48 1.54 -0.14
C VAL A 116 71.59 2.29 -1.46
N ILE A 117 71.64 3.62 -1.41
CA ILE A 117 71.69 4.47 -2.60
C ILE A 117 73.10 5.08 -2.70
N PRO A 118 73.88 4.77 -3.75
CA PRO A 118 75.22 5.30 -3.91
C PRO A 118 75.21 6.80 -4.31
N PRO A 119 76.35 7.50 -4.13
CA PRO A 119 76.57 8.84 -4.68
C PRO A 119 76.23 8.93 -6.17
N ASP A 120 75.68 10.08 -6.58
CA ASP A 120 75.42 10.42 -7.98
C ASP A 120 74.50 9.42 -8.72
N ALA A 121 73.70 8.65 -7.98
CA ALA A 121 72.76 7.70 -8.54
C ALA A 121 71.52 8.38 -9.15
N THR A 122 71.20 8.03 -10.40
CA THR A 122 69.91 8.37 -11.02
C THR A 122 68.87 7.32 -10.63
N LEU A 123 67.75 7.77 -10.07
CA LEU A 123 66.70 6.89 -9.55
C LEU A 123 65.49 6.88 -10.49
N VAL A 124 64.84 5.74 -10.58
CA VAL A 124 63.61 5.55 -11.35
C VAL A 124 62.53 5.03 -10.41
N TYR A 125 61.42 5.74 -10.34
CA TYR A 125 60.25 5.34 -9.57
C TYR A 125 59.11 5.00 -10.52
N ASP A 126 58.67 3.75 -10.50
CA ASP A 126 57.43 3.33 -11.16
C ASP A 126 56.29 3.44 -10.13
N VAL A 127 55.35 4.36 -10.35
CA VAL A 127 54.36 4.80 -9.36
C VAL A 127 52.94 4.48 -9.85
N LEU A 128 52.11 3.95 -8.95
CA LEU A 128 50.66 3.83 -9.07
C LEU A 128 49.97 4.67 -7.99
N LEU A 129 49.23 5.71 -8.38
CA LEU A 129 48.48 6.53 -7.43
C LEU A 129 47.16 5.85 -7.05
N LEU A 130 46.91 5.72 -5.75
CA LEU A 130 45.72 5.04 -5.21
C LEU A 130 44.70 6.02 -4.64
N ASP A 131 45.16 7.14 -4.10
CA ASP A 131 44.32 8.12 -3.39
C ASP A 131 44.96 9.51 -3.42
N MET A 132 44.10 10.53 -3.31
CA MET A 132 44.52 11.91 -3.08
C MET A 132 43.45 12.68 -2.29
N TRP A 133 43.86 13.55 -1.38
CA TRP A 133 42.97 14.45 -0.66
C TRP A 133 43.72 15.67 -0.12
N ASN A 134 42.98 16.72 0.23
CA ASN A 134 43.50 17.90 0.94
C ASN A 134 42.87 17.98 2.34
N ALA A 135 43.53 18.63 3.29
CA ALA A 135 43.00 18.86 4.64
C ALA A 135 41.71 19.71 4.65
N GLU A 136 41.50 20.52 3.61
CA GLU A 136 40.31 21.37 3.45
C GLU A 136 39.17 20.69 2.68
N ASP A 137 39.36 19.45 2.22
CA ASP A 137 38.34 18.73 1.45
C ASP A 137 37.06 18.54 2.29
N LYS A 138 35.92 18.69 1.63
CA LYS A 138 34.60 18.39 2.19
C LYS A 138 34.06 17.13 1.53
N ILE A 139 32.99 16.56 2.09
CA ILE A 139 32.26 15.53 1.37
C ILE A 139 31.78 16.06 0.02
N GLN A 140 31.84 15.22 -1.00
CA GLN A 140 31.27 15.54 -2.31
C GLN A 140 30.05 14.67 -2.54
N ILE A 141 28.93 15.31 -2.88
CA ILE A 141 27.66 14.62 -3.15
C ILE A 141 27.30 14.83 -4.61
N ARG A 142 27.04 13.72 -5.30
CA ARG A 142 26.56 13.73 -6.69
C ARG A 142 25.30 12.89 -6.80
N THR A 143 24.14 13.53 -6.95
CA THR A 143 22.88 12.82 -7.23
C THR A 143 22.93 12.19 -8.61
N ILE A 144 22.68 10.87 -8.68
CA ILE A 144 22.56 10.09 -9.93
C ILE A 144 21.13 10.18 -10.44
N SER A 145 20.15 9.95 -9.57
CA SER A 145 18.73 9.97 -9.91
C SER A 145 17.91 10.37 -8.70
N LYS A 146 16.85 11.14 -8.93
CA LYS A 146 15.89 11.55 -7.91
C LYS A 146 14.47 11.18 -8.36
N PRO A 147 13.62 10.62 -7.50
CA PRO A 147 12.22 10.35 -7.85
C PRO A 147 11.50 11.65 -8.23
N ALA A 148 10.48 11.53 -9.09
CA ALA A 148 9.68 12.68 -9.54
C ALA A 148 8.90 13.33 -8.38
N SER A 149 8.45 12.51 -7.42
CA SER A 149 7.82 12.97 -6.18
C SER A 149 8.78 12.78 -5.01
N CYS A 150 8.95 13.81 -4.21
CA CYS A 150 9.67 13.75 -2.95
C CYS A 150 8.85 14.50 -1.89
N SER A 151 7.99 13.77 -1.19
CA SER A 151 7.16 14.32 -0.12
C SER A 151 7.96 14.64 1.14
N ARG A 152 9.06 13.91 1.35
CA ARG A 152 9.95 14.04 2.51
C ARG A 152 11.39 13.74 2.10
N THR A 153 12.32 14.44 2.74
CA THR A 153 13.75 14.13 2.74
C THR A 153 14.21 13.62 4.10
N SER A 154 15.25 12.81 4.13
CA SER A 154 15.94 12.42 5.37
C SER A 154 16.44 13.65 6.13
N ALA A 155 16.15 13.68 7.44
CA ALA A 155 16.61 14.68 8.37
C ALA A 155 17.32 14.03 9.56
N ALA A 156 18.05 14.82 10.35
CA ALA A 156 18.70 14.33 11.56
C ALA A 156 17.69 13.65 12.49
N SER A 157 18.13 12.55 13.11
CA SER A 157 17.33 11.66 13.95
C SER A 157 16.27 10.81 13.25
N ASP A 158 16.17 10.87 11.92
CA ASP A 158 15.35 9.93 11.17
C ASP A 158 16.01 8.54 11.15
N PHE A 159 15.17 7.50 11.22
CA PHE A 159 15.54 6.15 10.86
C PHE A 159 15.49 6.02 9.33
N ILE A 160 16.55 5.47 8.75
CA ILE A 160 16.67 5.26 7.32
C ILE A 160 17.02 3.81 7.01
N ARG A 161 16.54 3.35 5.85
CA ARG A 161 16.96 2.09 5.24
C ARG A 161 17.55 2.40 3.88
N TYR A 162 18.77 1.95 3.63
CA TYR A 162 19.43 2.23 2.37
C TYR A 162 20.27 1.04 1.91
N HIS A 163 20.44 0.95 0.60
CA HIS A 163 21.46 0.12 -0.01
C HIS A 163 22.67 0.96 -0.38
N TYR A 164 23.85 0.36 -0.35
CA TYR A 164 25.06 0.99 -0.87
C TYR A 164 26.03 0.00 -1.50
N ASN A 165 26.83 0.52 -2.44
CA ASN A 165 28.09 -0.08 -2.89
C ASN A 165 29.24 0.85 -2.48
N GLY A 166 30.20 0.32 -1.74
CA GLY A 166 31.36 1.05 -1.24
C GLY A 166 32.64 0.64 -1.94
N THR A 167 33.32 1.63 -2.52
CA THR A 167 34.65 1.48 -3.12
C THR A 167 35.65 2.47 -2.51
N LEU A 168 36.93 2.16 -2.63
CA LEU A 168 37.99 3.15 -2.46
C LEU A 168 37.98 4.12 -3.66
N LEU A 169 38.70 5.24 -3.57
CA LEU A 169 38.83 6.19 -4.69
C LEU A 169 39.46 5.54 -5.94
N SER A 170 40.30 4.52 -5.76
CA SER A 170 40.84 3.67 -6.82
C SER A 170 39.79 2.76 -7.50
N GLY A 171 38.60 2.62 -6.93
CA GLY A 171 37.53 1.75 -7.44
C GLY A 171 37.50 0.34 -6.83
N GLU A 172 38.47 -0.02 -5.98
CA GLU A 172 38.44 -1.30 -5.27
C GLU A 172 37.25 -1.37 -4.31
N THR A 173 36.43 -2.43 -4.42
CA THR A 173 35.24 -2.61 -3.56
C THR A 173 35.62 -3.07 -2.15
N PHE A 174 35.16 -2.37 -1.11
CA PHE A 174 35.37 -2.80 0.27
C PHE A 174 34.11 -3.42 0.91
N ASN A 175 32.91 -2.94 0.56
CA ASN A 175 31.64 -3.45 1.11
C ASN A 175 30.45 -3.17 0.18
N SER A 176 29.38 -3.95 0.30
CA SER A 176 28.11 -3.76 -0.39
C SER A 176 26.98 -4.43 0.36
N THR A 177 25.87 -3.72 0.55
CA THR A 177 24.64 -4.28 1.14
C THR A 177 23.97 -5.31 0.23
N TYR A 178 24.13 -5.17 -1.09
CA TYR A 178 23.55 -6.10 -2.07
C TYR A 178 24.13 -7.51 -1.92
N SER A 179 25.39 -7.63 -1.46
CA SER A 179 26.00 -8.95 -1.21
C SER A 179 25.31 -9.77 -0.11
N ARG A 180 24.56 -9.12 0.78
CA ARG A 180 23.83 -9.74 1.90
C ARG A 180 22.33 -9.81 1.67
N ASN A 181 21.86 -9.25 0.54
CA ASN A 181 20.44 -9.11 0.22
C ASN A 181 19.61 -8.46 1.34
N SER A 182 20.19 -7.48 2.03
CA SER A 182 19.54 -6.73 3.11
C SER A 182 19.94 -5.26 3.03
N THR A 183 19.09 -4.36 3.51
CA THR A 183 19.43 -2.95 3.67
C THR A 183 20.39 -2.75 4.84
N TYR A 184 21.01 -1.57 4.89
CA TYR A 184 21.61 -1.06 6.11
C TYR A 184 20.61 -0.11 6.76
N ASP A 185 20.34 -0.36 8.04
CA ASP A 185 19.24 0.22 8.80
C ASP A 185 19.82 0.95 10.01
N THR A 186 19.58 2.25 10.13
CA THR A 186 20.26 3.09 11.14
C THR A 186 19.57 4.43 11.31
N TYR A 187 19.99 5.19 12.31
CA TYR A 187 19.61 6.58 12.49
C TYR A 187 20.64 7.51 11.87
N VAL A 188 20.18 8.49 11.08
CA VAL A 188 21.08 9.47 10.45
C VAL A 188 21.26 10.69 11.36
N GLY A 189 22.49 11.20 11.45
CA GLY A 189 22.82 12.44 12.15
C GLY A 189 22.88 12.30 13.68
N GLN A 190 23.00 11.08 14.20
CA GLN A 190 23.21 10.80 15.63
C GLN A 190 24.66 10.43 15.97
N GLY A 191 25.55 10.32 14.98
CA GLY A 191 26.93 9.89 15.17
C GLY A 191 27.15 8.37 15.15
N ASP A 192 26.12 7.59 14.78
CA ASP A 192 26.21 6.14 14.61
C ASP A 192 27.00 5.74 13.34
N LEU A 193 27.12 6.67 12.40
CA LEU A 193 27.84 6.51 11.14
C LEU A 193 29.16 7.27 11.15
N ILE A 194 30.04 6.96 10.19
CA ILE A 194 31.18 7.83 9.88
C ILE A 194 30.66 9.24 9.53
N LYS A 195 31.34 10.29 9.98
CA LYS A 195 30.88 11.68 9.89
C LYS A 195 30.42 12.07 8.48
N GLY A 196 31.20 11.71 7.46
CA GLY A 196 30.86 12.06 6.09
C GLY A 196 29.66 11.31 5.52
N LEU A 197 29.32 10.14 6.07
CA LEU A 197 28.12 9.42 5.68
C LEU A 197 26.88 9.98 6.38
N ASP A 198 27.00 10.33 7.65
CA ASP A 198 25.96 11.07 8.39
C ASP A 198 25.58 12.36 7.64
N GLU A 199 26.57 13.16 7.23
CA GLU A 199 26.34 14.36 6.43
C GLU A 199 25.80 14.06 5.02
N GLY A 200 26.35 13.04 4.35
CA GLY A 200 26.02 12.72 2.97
C GLY A 200 24.63 12.12 2.74
N LEU A 201 24.06 11.48 3.77
CA LEU A 201 22.73 10.87 3.74
C LEU A 201 21.61 11.86 4.03
N LEU A 202 21.91 13.05 4.58
CA LEU A 202 20.90 14.09 4.82
C LEU A 202 20.34 14.63 3.50
N GLY A 203 19.05 14.99 3.52
CA GLY A 203 18.37 15.56 2.35
C GLY A 203 18.07 14.54 1.24
N MET A 204 18.18 13.24 1.50
CA MET A 204 17.82 12.17 0.54
C MET A 204 16.31 11.96 0.46
N CYS A 205 15.80 11.84 -0.75
CA CYS A 205 14.44 11.36 -0.99
C CYS A 205 14.43 9.82 -1.10
N VAL A 206 13.35 9.17 -0.67
CA VAL A 206 13.21 7.71 -0.90
C VAL A 206 13.19 7.42 -2.40
N GLY A 207 13.98 6.44 -2.84
CA GLY A 207 14.22 6.12 -4.25
C GLY A 207 15.34 6.95 -4.89
N GLU A 208 15.93 7.93 -4.18
CA GLU A 208 17.06 8.68 -4.67
C GLU A 208 18.34 7.83 -4.68
N ARG A 209 19.11 7.93 -5.77
CA ARG A 209 20.47 7.39 -5.87
C ARG A 209 21.47 8.53 -5.90
N ARG A 210 22.51 8.47 -5.08
CA ARG A 210 23.61 9.45 -5.08
C ARG A 210 24.95 8.79 -4.79
N ILE A 211 26.02 9.43 -5.23
CA ILE A 211 27.39 9.11 -4.83
C ILE A 211 27.84 10.10 -3.76
N ILE A 212 28.44 9.57 -2.70
CA ILE A 212 29.04 10.32 -1.61
C ILE A 212 30.54 9.99 -1.60
N ILE A 213 31.39 10.99 -1.83
CA ILE A 213 32.85 10.86 -1.74
C ILE A 213 33.28 11.46 -0.40
N ILE A 214 33.88 10.65 0.46
CA ILE A 214 34.21 10.99 1.84
C ILE A 214 35.73 10.99 2.00
N PRO A 215 36.36 12.16 2.28
CA PRO A 215 37.79 12.22 2.53
C PRO A 215 38.15 11.47 3.82
N PRO A 216 39.41 11.03 3.99
CA PRO A 216 39.74 10.05 5.02
C PRO A 216 39.41 10.51 6.45
N PHE A 217 39.59 11.80 6.76
CA PHE A 217 39.32 12.39 8.08
C PHE A 217 37.81 12.51 8.42
N LEU A 218 36.93 12.36 7.43
CA LEU A 218 35.47 12.22 7.63
C LEU A 218 35.00 10.76 7.54
N ALA A 219 35.92 9.83 7.22
CA ALA A 219 35.69 8.39 7.16
C ALA A 219 36.35 7.68 8.36
N TYR A 220 37.35 6.83 8.12
CA TYR A 220 38.04 6.03 9.14
C TYR A 220 39.45 6.56 9.53
N GLY A 221 39.85 7.71 8.99
CA GLY A 221 41.05 8.42 9.36
C GLY A 221 42.35 7.65 9.16
N GLU A 222 43.33 7.93 10.03
CA GLU A 222 44.67 7.34 9.96
C GLU A 222 44.71 5.85 10.28
N SER A 223 43.71 5.32 10.97
CA SER A 223 43.67 3.91 11.37
C SER A 223 43.13 3.00 10.27
N GLY A 224 42.29 3.52 9.38
CA GLY A 224 41.52 2.68 8.45
C GLY A 224 40.48 1.82 9.19
N TYR A 225 39.93 0.80 8.51
CA TYR A 225 38.93 -0.10 9.09
C TYR A 225 39.01 -1.52 8.52
N GLY A 226 39.22 -2.48 9.43
CA GLY A 226 39.38 -3.88 9.07
C GLY A 226 40.55 -4.11 8.11
N SER A 227 40.43 -5.12 7.24
CA SER A 227 41.46 -5.43 6.24
C SER A 227 41.20 -4.79 4.86
N LYS A 228 40.00 -4.24 4.63
CA LYS A 228 39.58 -3.76 3.31
C LYS A 228 39.63 -2.24 3.15
N VAL A 229 39.63 -1.49 4.25
CA VAL A 229 39.76 -0.03 4.21
C VAL A 229 41.13 0.33 4.79
N PRO A 230 42.10 0.70 3.95
CA PRO A 230 43.43 1.04 4.43
C PRO A 230 43.43 2.37 5.21
N PRO A 231 44.48 2.62 6.00
CA PRO A 231 44.80 3.94 6.55
C PRO A 231 44.69 5.06 5.51
N GLN A 232 44.06 6.17 5.93
CA GLN A 232 43.90 7.37 5.11
C GLN A 232 43.27 7.12 3.73
N ALA A 233 42.25 6.26 3.68
CA ALA A 233 41.51 5.98 2.46
C ALA A 233 40.31 6.92 2.27
N THR A 234 40.18 7.48 1.07
CA THR A 234 38.96 8.16 0.62
C THR A 234 37.93 7.11 0.22
N LEU A 235 36.70 7.25 0.70
CA LEU A 235 35.61 6.33 0.40
C LEU A 235 34.69 6.92 -0.67
N VAL A 236 34.21 6.07 -1.56
CA VAL A 236 33.18 6.39 -2.56
C VAL A 236 32.00 5.45 -2.32
N LEU A 237 30.85 6.01 -1.94
CA LEU A 237 29.64 5.27 -1.62
C LEU A 237 28.54 5.64 -2.62
N GLU A 238 28.13 4.68 -3.44
CA GLU A 238 26.91 4.80 -4.22
C GLU A 238 25.73 4.29 -3.38
N VAL A 239 24.82 5.19 -3.00
CA VAL A 239 23.72 4.93 -2.08
C VAL A 239 22.37 5.02 -2.81
N LEU A 240 21.45 4.10 -2.48
CA LEU A 240 20.02 4.15 -2.78
C LEU A 240 19.24 4.22 -1.46
N LEU A 241 18.52 5.31 -1.21
CA LEU A 241 17.62 5.39 -0.05
C LEU A 241 16.35 4.60 -0.35
N VAL A 242 16.00 3.65 0.51
CA VAL A 242 14.86 2.74 0.35
C VAL A 242 13.67 3.17 1.21
N ASP A 243 13.92 3.70 2.41
CA ASP A 243 12.86 4.14 3.31
C ASP A 243 13.35 5.16 4.33
N VAL A 244 12.42 5.96 4.88
CA VAL A 244 12.70 6.96 5.92
C VAL A 244 11.47 7.21 6.81
N PHE A 245 11.68 7.24 8.13
CA PHE A 245 10.69 7.73 9.09
C PHE A 245 11.34 8.32 10.34
N ASN A 246 10.60 9.13 11.09
CA ASN A 246 10.99 9.54 12.43
C ASN A 246 10.26 8.67 13.46
N PRO A 247 10.92 8.19 14.52
CA PRO A 247 10.25 7.44 15.59
C PRO A 247 9.08 8.18 16.24
N ASN A 248 9.07 9.52 16.18
CA ASN A 248 8.00 10.36 16.71
C ASN A 248 6.89 10.68 15.68
N ASP A 249 7.00 10.16 14.45
CA ASP A 249 5.96 10.37 13.44
C ASP A 249 4.62 9.81 13.89
N ASN A 250 3.54 10.44 13.46
CA ASN A 250 2.20 9.87 13.58
C ASN A 250 1.71 9.38 12.23
N VAL A 251 0.58 8.66 12.23
CA VAL A 251 -0.13 8.39 10.98
C VAL A 251 -0.48 9.70 10.28
N THR A 252 -0.17 9.78 8.99
CA THR A 252 -0.60 10.90 8.14
C THR A 252 -1.67 10.42 7.17
N SER A 253 -2.64 11.28 6.91
CA SER A 253 -3.81 10.94 6.10
C SER A 253 -4.09 12.10 5.15
N GLU A 254 -3.89 11.86 3.87
CA GLU A 254 -4.16 12.81 2.79
C GLU A 254 -5.50 12.45 2.15
N VAL A 255 -6.43 13.40 2.18
CA VAL A 255 -7.73 13.24 1.53
C VAL A 255 -7.57 13.40 0.03
N LYS A 256 -7.88 12.36 -0.75
CA LYS A 256 -7.82 12.38 -2.22
C LYS A 256 -9.15 12.81 -2.82
N GLU A 257 -10.25 12.29 -2.28
CA GLU A 257 -11.59 12.56 -2.79
C GLU A 257 -12.60 12.39 -1.66
N VAL A 258 -13.51 13.36 -1.49
CA VAL A 258 -14.66 13.26 -0.58
C VAL A 258 -15.93 13.45 -1.40
N PRO A 259 -16.81 12.43 -1.47
CA PRO A 259 -18.11 12.57 -2.12
C PRO A 259 -18.95 13.69 -1.48
N LYS A 260 -19.76 14.35 -2.31
CA LYS A 260 -20.70 15.37 -1.83
C LYS A 260 -21.77 14.71 -0.96
N GLY A 261 -22.24 15.42 0.08
CA GLY A 261 -23.34 14.94 0.92
C GLY A 261 -22.92 13.98 2.03
N CYS A 262 -21.70 14.10 2.56
CA CYS A 262 -21.29 13.37 3.75
C CYS A 262 -22.08 13.81 4.98
N THR A 263 -23.13 13.07 5.31
CA THR A 263 -24.02 13.31 6.45
C THR A 263 -23.55 12.58 7.71
N ARG A 264 -23.01 11.37 7.55
CA ARG A 264 -22.46 10.53 8.62
C ARG A 264 -20.97 10.29 8.39
N ARG A 265 -20.20 10.30 9.47
CA ARG A 265 -18.78 9.96 9.49
C ARG A 265 -18.53 8.74 10.35
N THR A 266 -17.55 7.95 10.00
CA THR A 266 -17.16 6.77 10.77
C THR A 266 -16.71 7.15 12.18
N VAL A 267 -17.14 6.35 13.16
CA VAL A 267 -16.74 6.44 14.56
C VAL A 267 -16.27 5.08 15.08
N THR A 268 -15.67 5.06 16.27
CA THR A 268 -15.27 3.82 16.93
C THR A 268 -16.47 2.88 17.10
N GLY A 269 -16.29 1.61 16.76
CA GLY A 269 -17.33 0.58 16.82
C GLY A 269 -18.13 0.41 15.53
N ASP A 270 -17.99 1.31 14.55
CA ASP A 270 -18.55 1.07 13.22
C ASP A 270 -17.83 -0.09 12.52
N TYR A 271 -18.60 -0.93 11.85
CA TYR A 271 -18.12 -1.92 10.89
C TYR A 271 -18.02 -1.29 9.51
N ILE A 272 -16.83 -1.31 8.91
CA ILE A 272 -16.52 -0.68 7.64
C ILE A 272 -16.13 -1.71 6.59
N ARG A 273 -16.55 -1.48 5.34
CA ARG A 273 -16.07 -2.17 4.15
C ARG A 273 -15.34 -1.19 3.26
N TYR A 274 -14.09 -1.49 2.92
CA TYR A 274 -13.29 -0.63 2.06
C TYR A 274 -12.34 -1.44 1.19
N HIS A 275 -11.99 -0.87 0.05
CA HIS A 275 -10.87 -1.34 -0.74
C HIS A 275 -9.59 -0.59 -0.36
N TYR A 276 -8.46 -1.26 -0.52
CA TYR A 276 -7.14 -0.67 -0.40
C TYR A 276 -6.14 -1.22 -1.41
N ASN A 277 -5.12 -0.41 -1.71
CA ASN A 277 -3.83 -0.80 -2.27
C ASN A 277 -2.72 -0.44 -1.27
N GLY A 278 -1.91 -1.42 -0.90
CA GLY A 278 -0.78 -1.27 0.02
C GLY A 278 0.56 -1.26 -0.73
N THR A 279 1.35 -0.19 -0.54
CA THR A 279 2.69 -0.04 -1.11
C THR A 279 3.70 0.41 -0.07
N PHE A 280 4.98 0.12 -0.31
CA PHE A 280 6.08 0.75 0.43
C PHE A 280 6.36 2.18 -0.07
N HIS A 281 7.26 2.90 0.60
CA HIS A 281 7.62 4.27 0.23
C HIS A 281 8.26 4.39 -1.17
N ASP A 282 8.92 3.33 -1.65
CA ASP A 282 9.48 3.23 -3.00
C ASP A 282 8.42 2.95 -4.09
N GLY A 283 7.17 2.73 -3.71
CA GLY A 283 6.05 2.41 -4.60
C GLY A 283 5.86 0.92 -4.87
N THR A 284 6.72 0.05 -4.36
CA THR A 284 6.57 -1.40 -4.48
C THR A 284 5.31 -1.86 -3.76
N ALA A 285 4.40 -2.51 -4.48
CA ALA A 285 3.15 -3.03 -3.91
C ALA A 285 3.40 -4.31 -3.09
N PHE A 286 2.78 -4.42 -1.92
CA PHE A 286 2.86 -5.62 -1.08
C PHE A 286 1.50 -6.31 -0.90
N ASP A 287 0.38 -5.58 -1.03
CA ASP A 287 -0.95 -6.17 -0.88
C ASP A 287 -2.03 -5.30 -1.55
N SER A 288 -3.12 -5.91 -1.99
CA SER A 288 -4.28 -5.21 -2.54
C SER A 288 -5.56 -6.02 -2.36
N SER A 289 -6.60 -5.35 -1.85
CA SER A 289 -7.95 -5.93 -1.78
C SER A 289 -8.54 -6.21 -3.17
N TYR A 290 -8.18 -5.42 -4.19
CA TYR A 290 -8.67 -5.59 -5.56
C TYR A 290 -8.17 -6.89 -6.19
N GLN A 291 -6.97 -7.35 -5.83
CA GLN A 291 -6.44 -8.64 -6.31
C GLN A 291 -7.29 -9.83 -5.83
N ARG A 292 -8.03 -9.67 -4.73
CA ARG A 292 -8.93 -10.69 -4.17
C ARG A 292 -10.38 -10.56 -4.61
N ASN A 293 -10.72 -9.51 -5.37
CA ASN A 293 -12.10 -9.16 -5.74
C ASN A 293 -13.06 -9.09 -4.53
N SER A 294 -12.55 -8.68 -3.37
CA SER A 294 -13.34 -8.53 -2.15
C SER A 294 -12.86 -7.33 -1.33
N THR A 295 -13.78 -6.71 -0.61
CA THR A 295 -13.46 -5.63 0.33
C THR A 295 -12.71 -6.18 1.54
N TYR A 296 -11.95 -5.32 2.20
CA TYR A 296 -11.50 -5.59 3.55
C TYR A 296 -12.53 -5.04 4.53
N ASN A 297 -12.92 -5.89 5.48
CA ASN A 297 -13.99 -5.61 6.40
C ASN A 297 -13.47 -5.67 7.83
N THR A 298 -13.75 -4.66 8.65
CA THR A 298 -13.27 -4.61 10.03
C THR A 298 -14.10 -3.67 10.88
N TYR A 299 -13.92 -3.74 12.21
CA TYR A 299 -14.48 -2.74 13.13
C TYR A 299 -13.45 -1.65 13.43
N ILE A 300 -13.90 -0.40 13.35
CA ILE A 300 -13.04 0.77 13.52
C ILE A 300 -12.71 0.99 14.99
N GLY A 301 -11.41 1.13 15.29
CA GLY A 301 -10.93 1.55 16.60
C GLY A 301 -11.06 0.47 17.69
N MET A 302 -11.26 -0.79 17.28
CA MET A 302 -11.39 -1.94 18.18
C MET A 302 -10.13 -2.82 18.20
N GLY A 303 -9.06 -2.46 17.49
CA GLY A 303 -7.79 -3.18 17.51
C GLY A 303 -7.71 -4.40 16.60
N TYR A 304 -8.66 -4.56 15.66
CA TYR A 304 -8.65 -5.68 14.70
C TYR A 304 -7.66 -5.50 13.56
N VAL A 305 -7.23 -4.27 13.29
CA VAL A 305 -6.21 -3.92 12.31
C VAL A 305 -5.03 -3.21 12.97
N ILE A 306 -3.96 -2.99 12.21
CA ILE A 306 -2.81 -2.21 12.68
C ILE A 306 -3.25 -0.84 13.23
N ARG A 307 -2.63 -0.40 14.32
CA ARG A 307 -3.02 0.80 15.08
C ARG A 307 -3.15 2.05 14.21
N GLY A 308 -2.24 2.22 13.25
CA GLY A 308 -2.27 3.35 12.32
C GLY A 308 -3.49 3.34 11.41
N MET A 309 -3.90 2.16 10.93
CA MET A 309 -5.11 2.02 10.09
C MET A 309 -6.36 2.28 10.93
N ASP A 310 -6.44 1.72 12.14
CA ASP A 310 -7.54 1.95 13.08
C ASP A 310 -7.80 3.44 13.35
N LYS A 311 -6.72 4.21 13.49
CA LYS A 311 -6.77 5.66 13.66
C LYS A 311 -7.15 6.38 12.36
N ALA A 312 -6.63 5.94 11.22
CA ALA A 312 -6.87 6.58 9.93
C ALA A 312 -8.28 6.34 9.38
N LEU A 313 -8.94 5.25 9.81
CA LEU A 313 -10.30 4.91 9.43
C LEU A 313 -11.38 5.74 10.16
N GLN A 314 -11.02 6.56 11.14
CA GLN A 314 -11.98 7.43 11.84
C GLN A 314 -12.29 8.69 11.03
N GLY A 315 -13.53 9.16 11.13
CA GLY A 315 -13.99 10.39 10.49
C GLY A 315 -14.08 10.33 8.96
N LEU A 316 -14.21 9.13 8.37
CA LEU A 316 -14.38 8.89 6.93
C LEU A 316 -15.85 9.01 6.51
N CYS A 317 -16.08 9.42 5.27
CA CYS A 317 -17.37 9.39 4.61
C CYS A 317 -17.49 8.16 3.68
N THR A 318 -18.71 7.72 3.40
CA THR A 318 -18.99 6.72 2.35
C THR A 318 -18.48 7.23 1.00
N GLY A 319 -17.80 6.37 0.23
CA GLY A 319 -17.16 6.71 -1.05
C GLY A 319 -15.87 7.55 -0.94
N GLU A 320 -15.42 7.92 0.27
CA GLU A 320 -14.20 8.69 0.45
C GLU A 320 -12.95 7.90 0.03
N LYS A 321 -11.99 8.60 -0.60
CA LYS A 321 -10.66 8.06 -0.91
C LYS A 321 -9.59 8.82 -0.13
N ARG A 322 -8.71 8.08 0.53
CA ARG A 322 -7.57 8.64 1.28
C ARG A 322 -6.28 7.91 0.96
N ARG A 323 -5.16 8.63 1.05
CA ARG A 323 -3.81 8.06 1.11
C ARG A 323 -3.30 8.17 2.53
N ILE A 324 -2.96 7.04 3.14
CA ILE A 324 -2.57 6.91 4.53
C ILE A 324 -1.11 6.46 4.58
N VAL A 325 -0.27 7.15 5.34
CA VAL A 325 1.13 6.74 5.59
C VAL A 325 1.27 6.38 7.06
N ILE A 326 1.69 5.14 7.33
CA ILE A 326 1.74 4.55 8.66
C ILE A 326 3.21 4.23 9.01
N PRO A 327 3.79 4.88 10.03
CA PRO A 327 5.14 4.55 10.49
C PRO A 327 5.16 3.17 11.18
N PRO A 328 6.33 2.51 11.28
CA PRO A 328 6.40 1.10 11.67
C PRO A 328 5.87 0.83 13.08
N HIS A 329 6.10 1.75 14.03
CA HIS A 329 5.62 1.62 15.41
C HIS A 329 4.08 1.70 15.54
N MET A 330 3.37 2.11 14.48
CA MET A 330 1.91 2.04 14.36
C MET A 330 1.45 0.95 13.37
N ALA A 331 2.37 0.19 12.79
CA ALA A 331 2.15 -0.92 11.86
C ALA A 331 2.68 -2.25 12.45
N TYR A 332 3.69 -2.86 11.82
CA TYR A 332 4.26 -4.17 12.19
C TYR A 332 5.61 -4.07 12.93
N GLY A 333 6.01 -2.88 13.35
CA GLY A 333 7.20 -2.65 14.18
C GLY A 333 8.52 -3.04 13.51
N GLU A 334 9.53 -3.28 14.35
CA GLU A 334 10.90 -3.66 13.92
C GLU A 334 10.96 -5.08 13.36
N GLU A 335 10.03 -5.95 13.75
CA GLU A 335 10.02 -7.35 13.29
C GLU A 335 9.41 -7.50 11.89
N GLY A 336 8.45 -6.64 11.53
CA GLY A 336 7.72 -6.76 10.28
C GLY A 336 6.85 -8.02 10.21
N VAL A 337 6.64 -8.55 9.00
CA VAL A 337 5.87 -9.77 8.73
C VAL A 337 6.62 -10.67 7.76
N LYS A 338 7.42 -11.60 8.30
CA LYS A 338 8.15 -12.64 7.56
C LYS A 338 8.78 -12.08 6.27
N ASN A 339 8.39 -12.60 5.11
CA ASN A 339 8.90 -12.20 3.80
C ASN A 339 7.97 -11.20 3.08
N LEU A 340 6.88 -10.76 3.71
CA LEU A 340 5.89 -9.88 3.10
C LEU A 340 6.16 -8.41 3.43
N ILE A 341 6.38 -8.12 4.72
CA ILE A 341 6.63 -6.76 5.19
C ILE A 341 7.97 -6.77 5.91
N PRO A 342 8.98 -6.06 5.40
CA PRO A 342 10.25 -5.97 6.11
C PRO A 342 10.09 -5.27 7.47
N GLY A 343 10.99 -5.58 8.40
CA GLY A 343 11.12 -4.85 9.65
C GLY A 343 11.30 -3.35 9.45
N SER A 344 10.71 -2.55 10.35
CA SER A 344 10.78 -1.09 10.34
C SER A 344 10.32 -0.45 9.02
N ALA A 345 9.45 -1.12 8.26
CA ALA A 345 8.92 -0.59 7.01
C ALA A 345 7.76 0.37 7.24
N VAL A 346 7.81 1.53 6.56
CA VAL A 346 6.67 2.43 6.47
C VAL A 346 5.68 1.89 5.44
N LEU A 347 4.39 1.91 5.78
CA LEU A 347 3.34 1.42 4.90
C LEU A 347 2.52 2.58 4.36
N ILE A 348 2.22 2.54 3.06
CA ILE A 348 1.32 3.46 2.39
C ILE A 348 0.08 2.69 1.95
N PHE A 349 -1.09 3.18 2.33
CA PHE A 349 -2.37 2.64 1.90
C PHE A 349 -3.18 3.70 1.16
N ASP A 350 -3.52 3.43 -0.09
CA ASP A 350 -4.58 4.17 -0.79
C ASP A 350 -5.89 3.40 -0.57
N ILE A 351 -6.85 4.00 0.16
CA ILE A 351 -8.13 3.39 0.52
C ILE A 351 -9.30 4.01 -0.25
N HIS A 352 -10.37 3.23 -0.43
CA HIS A 352 -11.66 3.65 -0.98
C HIS A 352 -12.78 3.02 -0.14
N VAL A 353 -13.52 3.87 0.57
CA VAL A 353 -14.61 3.44 1.47
C VAL A 353 -15.85 3.07 0.65
N ILE A 354 -16.38 1.87 0.86
CA ILE A 354 -17.59 1.41 0.15
C ILE A 354 -18.83 1.72 0.97
N ASP A 355 -18.87 1.28 2.23
CA ASP A 355 -19.90 1.63 3.20
C ASP A 355 -19.44 1.32 4.63
N PHE A 356 -20.25 1.73 5.60
CA PHE A 356 -20.07 1.38 7.00
C PHE A 356 -21.39 1.49 7.76
N HIS A 357 -21.53 0.74 8.84
CA HIS A 357 -22.68 0.76 9.76
C HIS A 357 -22.22 0.46 11.18
N ASN A 358 -23.02 0.83 12.16
CA ASN A 358 -22.91 0.35 13.53
C ASN A 358 -23.83 -0.86 13.73
N PRO A 359 -23.43 -1.88 14.49
CA PRO A 359 -24.32 -2.98 14.85
C PRO A 359 -25.61 -2.54 15.59
N ASN A 360 -25.62 -1.32 16.14
CA ASN A 360 -26.78 -0.73 16.79
C ASN A 360 -27.57 0.23 15.88
N ASP A 361 -27.18 0.39 14.61
CA ASP A 361 -27.89 1.29 13.71
C ASP A 361 -29.34 0.81 13.49
N PRO A 362 -30.33 1.71 13.57
CA PRO A 362 -31.69 1.40 13.18
C PRO A 362 -31.82 1.41 11.65
N VAL A 363 -32.98 0.98 11.16
CA VAL A 363 -33.37 1.21 9.77
C VAL A 363 -33.67 2.70 9.59
N GLU A 364 -32.98 3.37 8.68
CA GLU A 364 -33.23 4.79 8.38
C GLU A 364 -34.27 4.90 7.27
N ILE A 365 -35.36 5.64 7.53
CA ILE A 365 -36.47 5.81 6.59
C ILE A 365 -36.61 7.28 6.22
N ARG A 366 -36.52 7.59 4.93
CA ARG A 366 -36.74 8.93 4.37
C ARG A 366 -37.91 8.89 3.40
N VAL A 367 -39.01 9.57 3.75
CA VAL A 367 -40.15 9.74 2.82
C VAL A 367 -39.77 10.73 1.73
N THR A 368 -39.67 10.26 0.49
CA THR A 368 -39.30 11.09 -0.67
C THR A 368 -40.53 11.69 -1.36
N ARG A 369 -41.69 11.01 -1.27
CA ARG A 369 -42.96 11.51 -1.79
C ARG A 369 -44.12 10.97 -0.96
N LYS A 370 -45.02 11.86 -0.52
CA LYS A 370 -46.27 11.48 0.15
C LYS A 370 -47.48 11.97 -0.66
N PRO A 371 -48.39 11.08 -1.10
CA PRO A 371 -49.57 11.47 -1.88
C PRO A 371 -50.62 12.19 -1.01
N PRO A 372 -51.45 13.07 -1.61
CA PRO A 372 -52.58 13.67 -0.91
C PRO A 372 -53.64 12.60 -0.59
N GLY A 373 -54.22 12.62 0.62
CA GLY A 373 -55.25 11.64 1.02
C GLY A 373 -54.72 10.32 1.63
N CYS A 374 -53.55 10.37 2.27
CA CYS A 374 -52.90 9.26 2.95
C CYS A 374 -53.59 8.88 4.29
N ASN A 375 -54.84 8.42 4.24
CA ASN A 375 -55.65 8.14 5.43
C ASN A 375 -55.49 6.71 5.96
N ALA A 376 -55.14 5.76 5.10
CA ALA A 376 -54.88 4.38 5.46
C ALA A 376 -53.42 4.04 5.20
N THR A 377 -52.78 3.48 6.22
CA THR A 377 -51.38 3.05 6.16
C THR A 377 -51.28 1.55 6.35
N SER A 378 -50.22 0.97 5.81
CA SER A 378 -49.87 -0.43 5.94
C SER A 378 -49.50 -0.78 7.40
N GLU A 379 -50.02 -1.90 7.88
CA GLU A 379 -49.82 -2.42 9.23
C GLU A 379 -49.51 -3.93 9.17
N ALA A 380 -49.32 -4.57 10.33
CA ALA A 380 -49.16 -6.02 10.38
C ALA A 380 -50.37 -6.72 9.75
N ASP A 381 -50.14 -7.89 9.15
CA ASP A 381 -51.11 -8.73 8.43
C ASP A 381 -51.64 -8.16 7.11
N ASP A 382 -51.42 -6.88 6.82
CA ASP A 382 -51.84 -6.28 5.57
C ASP A 382 -51.12 -6.92 4.38
N TRP A 383 -51.89 -7.19 3.32
CA TRP A 383 -51.34 -7.58 2.04
C TRP A 383 -51.05 -6.34 1.22
N ILE A 384 -49.82 -6.25 0.75
CA ILE A 384 -49.34 -5.10 0.01
C ILE A 384 -48.72 -5.51 -1.32
N GLN A 385 -48.88 -4.63 -2.29
CA GLN A 385 -48.16 -4.66 -3.54
C GLN A 385 -47.22 -3.46 -3.60
N TYR A 386 -45.95 -3.67 -3.92
CA TYR A 386 -44.92 -2.63 -3.90
C TYR A 386 -43.91 -2.80 -5.03
N ARG A 387 -43.28 -1.68 -5.41
CA ARG A 387 -42.10 -1.65 -6.27
C ARG A 387 -40.88 -1.29 -5.44
N TYR A 388 -39.73 -1.80 -5.84
CA TYR A 388 -38.47 -1.47 -5.21
C TYR A 388 -37.29 -1.49 -6.19
N ASN A 389 -36.32 -0.61 -5.95
CA ASN A 389 -34.94 -0.79 -6.38
C ASN A 389 -34.07 -0.98 -5.14
N CYS A 390 -33.26 -2.03 -5.13
CA CYS A 390 -32.30 -2.32 -4.07
C CYS A 390 -30.88 -2.14 -4.63
N SER A 391 -30.11 -1.26 -4.03
CA SER A 391 -28.71 -1.00 -4.38
C SER A 391 -27.80 -1.05 -3.16
N LEU A 392 -26.50 -1.15 -3.40
CA LEU A 392 -25.49 -0.81 -2.40
C LEU A 392 -25.40 0.71 -2.24
N MET A 393 -24.76 1.16 -1.16
CA MET A 393 -24.54 2.58 -0.88
C MET A 393 -23.65 3.30 -1.90
N ASP A 394 -22.87 2.55 -2.69
CA ASP A 394 -22.08 3.09 -3.81
C ASP A 394 -22.90 3.26 -5.11
N GLY A 395 -24.19 2.90 -5.10
CA GLY A 395 -25.10 2.97 -6.24
C GLY A 395 -25.15 1.70 -7.10
N THR A 396 -24.41 0.65 -6.77
CA THR A 396 -24.49 -0.63 -7.48
C THR A 396 -25.88 -1.25 -7.30
N LEU A 397 -26.66 -1.32 -8.39
CA LEU A 397 -27.98 -1.94 -8.38
C LEU A 397 -27.86 -3.46 -8.19
N LEU A 398 -28.54 -4.00 -7.19
CA LEU A 398 -28.58 -5.43 -6.88
C LEU A 398 -29.84 -6.08 -7.47
N TYR A 399 -31.00 -5.54 -7.11
CA TYR A 399 -32.31 -6.08 -7.51
C TYR A 399 -33.27 -4.95 -7.82
N SER A 400 -34.23 -5.21 -8.71
CA SER A 400 -35.33 -4.30 -8.98
C SER A 400 -36.60 -5.08 -9.28
N SER A 401 -37.72 -4.64 -8.72
CA SER A 401 -39.03 -5.20 -9.03
C SER A 401 -39.41 -5.01 -10.51
N ASP A 402 -38.81 -4.04 -11.19
CA ASP A 402 -39.12 -3.74 -12.60
C ASP A 402 -38.53 -4.78 -13.58
N GLN A 403 -37.67 -5.68 -13.08
CA GLN A 403 -37.22 -6.86 -13.84
C GLN A 403 -38.33 -7.92 -14.00
N TYR A 404 -39.45 -7.77 -13.29
CA TYR A 404 -40.59 -8.67 -13.32
C TYR A 404 -41.82 -8.01 -13.94
N HIS A 405 -42.72 -8.83 -14.48
CA HIS A 405 -43.92 -8.34 -15.18
C HIS A 405 -44.96 -7.75 -14.22
N SER A 406 -44.92 -8.15 -12.95
CA SER A 406 -45.83 -7.70 -11.89
C SER A 406 -45.04 -7.11 -10.73
N PRO A 407 -45.55 -6.05 -10.06
CA PRO A 407 -44.95 -5.58 -8.83
C PRO A 407 -44.90 -6.68 -7.76
N SER A 408 -43.97 -6.54 -6.82
CA SER A 408 -43.77 -7.50 -5.73
C SER A 408 -44.92 -7.44 -4.73
N VAL A 409 -45.22 -8.58 -4.13
CA VAL A 409 -46.32 -8.72 -3.16
C VAL A 409 -45.80 -9.34 -1.87
N THR A 410 -46.30 -8.88 -0.73
CA THR A 410 -46.01 -9.51 0.57
C THR A 410 -47.16 -9.30 1.54
N THR A 411 -47.15 -10.07 2.63
CA THR A 411 -48.00 -9.86 3.79
C THR A 411 -47.08 -9.36 4.91
N LEU A 412 -47.33 -8.16 5.43
CA LEU A 412 -46.45 -7.56 6.44
C LEU A 412 -46.51 -8.34 7.76
N GLY A 413 -45.34 -8.62 8.34
CA GLY A 413 -45.22 -9.39 9.59
C GLY A 413 -45.21 -10.92 9.39
N ALA A 414 -45.44 -11.42 8.17
CA ALA A 414 -45.39 -12.85 7.87
C ALA A 414 -43.96 -13.38 7.65
N GLY A 415 -42.91 -12.56 7.82
CA GLY A 415 -41.51 -12.98 7.68
C GLY A 415 -41.12 -13.37 6.25
N LYS A 416 -41.85 -12.88 5.24
CA LYS A 416 -41.62 -13.21 3.82
C LYS A 416 -40.53 -12.38 3.16
N VAL A 417 -40.14 -11.27 3.79
CA VAL A 417 -39.07 -10.37 3.33
C VAL A 417 -38.13 -10.06 4.49
N ILE A 418 -36.96 -9.49 4.20
CA ILE A 418 -36.00 -9.11 5.26
C ILE A 418 -36.61 -8.10 6.23
N LEU A 419 -36.27 -8.21 7.50
CA LEU A 419 -36.87 -7.40 8.59
C LEU A 419 -36.79 -5.89 8.33
N GLY A 420 -35.67 -5.40 7.81
CA GLY A 420 -35.53 -3.98 7.52
C GLY A 420 -36.37 -3.49 6.34
N LEU A 421 -36.68 -4.37 5.37
CA LEU A 421 -37.64 -4.05 4.31
C LEU A 421 -39.07 -4.05 4.86
N GLU A 422 -39.41 -4.95 5.79
CA GLU A 422 -40.70 -4.89 6.49
C GLU A 422 -40.87 -3.56 7.23
N GLU A 423 -39.85 -3.13 7.98
CA GLU A 423 -39.87 -1.86 8.70
C GLU A 423 -40.00 -0.66 7.75
N GLY A 424 -39.31 -0.71 6.60
CA GLY A 424 -39.42 0.31 5.56
C GLY A 424 -40.82 0.42 4.94
N LEU A 425 -41.49 -0.72 4.75
CA LEU A 425 -42.83 -0.82 4.15
C LEU A 425 -43.95 -0.52 5.13
N LYS A 426 -43.71 -0.64 6.44
CA LYS A 426 -44.70 -0.38 7.49
C LYS A 426 -45.07 1.10 7.56
N GLY A 427 -46.36 1.38 7.73
CA GLY A 427 -46.87 2.74 7.82
C GLY A 427 -46.87 3.51 6.48
N MET A 428 -46.64 2.86 5.35
CA MET A 428 -46.75 3.47 4.02
C MET A 428 -48.21 3.55 3.59
N CYS A 429 -48.58 4.60 2.84
CA CYS A 429 -49.85 4.64 2.11
C CYS A 429 -49.66 4.48 0.60
N VAL A 430 -50.74 4.11 -0.09
CA VAL A 430 -50.71 3.83 -1.54
C VAL A 430 -50.23 5.07 -2.30
N GLY A 431 -49.19 4.90 -3.13
CA GLY A 431 -48.50 5.94 -3.90
C GLY A 431 -47.37 6.66 -3.14
N GLU A 432 -47.12 6.34 -1.88
CA GLU A 432 -45.97 6.84 -1.11
C GLU A 432 -44.66 6.26 -1.63
N ARG A 433 -43.61 7.09 -1.66
CA ARG A 433 -42.25 6.67 -1.96
C ARG A 433 -41.30 6.94 -0.81
N ARG A 434 -40.39 6.00 -0.57
CA ARG A 434 -39.39 6.06 0.50
C ARG A 434 -38.02 5.68 -0.02
N GLU A 435 -36.99 6.27 0.57
CA GLU A 435 -35.66 5.69 0.61
C GLU A 435 -35.45 5.06 1.98
N VAL A 436 -34.98 3.82 2.01
CA VAL A 436 -34.80 3.04 3.24
C VAL A 436 -33.38 2.47 3.26
N VAL A 437 -32.58 2.89 4.24
CA VAL A 437 -31.23 2.35 4.47
C VAL A 437 -31.34 1.25 5.51
N VAL A 438 -30.97 0.04 5.10
CA VAL A 438 -31.08 -1.17 5.91
C VAL A 438 -29.68 -1.69 6.26
N PRO A 439 -29.27 -1.59 7.53
CA PRO A 439 -28.04 -2.22 8.02
C PRO A 439 -28.08 -3.75 7.88
N PRO A 440 -26.94 -4.44 7.80
CA PRO A 440 -26.91 -5.88 7.54
C PRO A 440 -27.57 -6.73 8.63
N HIS A 441 -27.56 -6.33 9.90
CA HIS A 441 -28.28 -7.05 10.97
C HIS A 441 -29.81 -6.97 10.83
N TRP A 442 -30.32 -6.06 9.99
CA TRP A 442 -31.73 -6.00 9.56
C TRP A 442 -31.96 -6.62 8.17
N ALA A 443 -30.91 -7.12 7.51
CA ALA A 443 -30.94 -7.69 6.16
C ALA A 443 -30.33 -9.10 6.13
N HIS A 444 -29.21 -9.29 5.42
CA HIS A 444 -28.58 -10.59 5.17
C HIS A 444 -27.40 -10.91 6.09
N GLY A 445 -27.12 -10.04 7.07
CA GLY A 445 -26.08 -10.23 8.08
C GLY A 445 -24.67 -10.35 7.51
N GLU A 446 -23.79 -10.98 8.31
CA GLU A 446 -22.38 -11.15 7.97
C GLU A 446 -22.14 -12.11 6.80
N ASN A 447 -23.09 -13.00 6.51
CA ASN A 447 -22.95 -13.99 5.44
C ASN A 447 -23.33 -13.43 4.07
N GLY A 448 -24.10 -12.33 4.02
CA GLY A 448 -24.66 -11.82 2.77
C GLY A 448 -25.65 -12.81 2.14
N ALA A 449 -25.92 -12.63 0.85
CA ALA A 449 -26.82 -13.48 0.07
C ALA A 449 -26.37 -13.54 -1.40
N ALA A 450 -27.10 -14.28 -2.24
CA ALA A 450 -26.74 -14.47 -3.65
C ALA A 450 -26.80 -13.15 -4.45
N GLY A 451 -25.65 -12.48 -4.60
CA GLY A 451 -25.55 -11.14 -5.22
C GLY A 451 -25.46 -9.99 -4.21
N VAL A 452 -25.65 -10.28 -2.91
CA VAL A 452 -25.46 -9.31 -1.82
C VAL A 452 -24.16 -9.64 -1.08
N PRO A 453 -23.17 -8.73 -1.06
CA PRO A 453 -21.95 -8.93 -0.29
C PRO A 453 -22.20 -9.12 1.21
N SER A 454 -21.26 -9.77 1.89
CA SER A 454 -21.25 -9.88 3.35
C SER A 454 -21.28 -8.51 4.03
N SER A 455 -22.10 -8.39 5.08
CA SER A 455 -22.24 -7.18 5.89
C SER A 455 -22.56 -5.90 5.09
N ALA A 456 -23.21 -6.03 3.94
CA ALA A 456 -23.58 -4.90 3.10
C ALA A 456 -24.71 -4.07 3.72
N VAL A 457 -24.59 -2.75 3.63
CA VAL A 457 -25.71 -1.83 3.87
C VAL A 457 -26.50 -1.69 2.58
N LEU A 458 -27.81 -1.93 2.66
CA LEU A 458 -28.70 -1.88 1.50
C LEU A 458 -29.46 -0.56 1.46
N LEU A 459 -29.60 0.01 0.27
CA LEU A 459 -30.47 1.15 0.00
C LEU A 459 -31.65 0.68 -0.83
N PHE A 460 -32.85 0.83 -0.29
CA PHE A 460 -34.10 0.56 -0.99
C PHE A 460 -34.80 1.85 -1.38
N GLU A 461 -35.12 2.00 -2.67
CA GLU A 461 -36.10 2.98 -3.14
C GLU A 461 -37.44 2.26 -3.30
N LEU A 462 -38.43 2.59 -2.47
CA LEU A 462 -39.71 1.90 -2.38
C LEU A 462 -40.85 2.75 -2.94
N GLU A 463 -41.85 2.10 -3.53
CA GLU A 463 -43.16 2.66 -3.85
C GLU A 463 -44.26 1.68 -3.47
N LEU A 464 -45.20 2.10 -2.63
CA LEU A 464 -46.38 1.27 -2.33
C LEU A 464 -47.42 1.44 -3.45
N VAL A 465 -47.81 0.35 -4.09
CA VAL A 465 -48.71 0.33 -5.25
C VAL A 465 -50.15 0.00 -4.83
N GLU A 466 -50.32 -0.98 -3.95
CA GLU A 466 -51.63 -1.43 -3.48
C GLU A 466 -51.56 -1.81 -2.00
N LEU A 467 -52.65 -1.60 -1.28
CA LEU A 467 -52.83 -1.96 0.12
C LEU A 467 -54.21 -2.58 0.30
N GLN A 468 -54.24 -3.83 0.74
CA GLN A 468 -55.45 -4.53 1.16
C GLN A 468 -55.32 -4.89 2.64
N LYS A 469 -56.31 -4.50 3.44
CA LYS A 469 -56.26 -4.75 4.87
C LYS A 469 -56.30 -6.24 5.18
N GLY A 470 -55.41 -6.64 6.07
CA GLY A 470 -55.14 -8.02 6.44
C GLY A 470 -56.20 -8.69 7.30
N VAL A 471 -55.97 -9.98 7.50
CA VAL A 471 -56.59 -10.80 8.55
C VAL A 471 -55.47 -11.44 9.37
N PRO A 472 -55.64 -11.65 10.70
CA PRO A 472 -54.61 -12.25 11.53
C PRO A 472 -54.16 -13.62 11.01
N GLU A 473 -52.94 -14.01 11.36
CA GLU A 473 -52.39 -15.30 10.95
C GLU A 473 -53.31 -16.47 11.32
N GLY A 474 -53.55 -17.37 10.37
CA GLY A 474 -54.44 -18.53 10.53
C GLY A 474 -55.92 -18.26 10.20
N PHE A 475 -56.33 -17.00 10.07
CA PHE A 475 -57.72 -16.66 9.73
C PHE A 475 -57.91 -16.58 8.20
N MET A 476 -59.07 -17.04 7.73
CA MET A 476 -59.53 -16.85 6.34
C MET A 476 -60.50 -15.68 6.20
N PHE A 477 -61.17 -15.33 7.30
CA PHE A 477 -62.13 -14.24 7.38
C PHE A 477 -62.13 -13.65 8.78
N VAL A 478 -62.35 -12.34 8.89
CA VAL A 478 -62.58 -11.65 10.17
C VAL A 478 -63.73 -10.69 10.06
N TRP A 479 -64.50 -10.57 11.13
CA TRP A 479 -65.52 -9.54 11.29
C TRP A 479 -64.88 -8.18 11.59
N THR A 480 -65.38 -7.13 10.96
CA THR A 480 -64.98 -5.73 11.20
C THR A 480 -65.95 -5.00 12.15
N GLY A 481 -66.90 -5.73 12.73
CA GLY A 481 -67.88 -5.33 13.74
C GLY A 481 -68.41 -6.57 14.48
N ASP A 482 -69.60 -6.48 15.07
CA ASP A 482 -70.22 -7.61 15.76
C ASP A 482 -70.63 -8.71 14.77
N ALA A 483 -70.31 -9.96 15.12
CA ALA A 483 -70.84 -11.12 14.41
C ALA A 483 -72.36 -11.24 14.62
N PRO A 484 -73.11 -11.86 13.69
CA PRO A 484 -74.54 -12.08 13.88
C PRO A 484 -74.84 -12.87 15.16
N ASP A 485 -75.92 -12.52 15.88
CA ASP A 485 -76.36 -13.22 17.10
C ASP A 485 -76.59 -14.73 16.89
N SER A 486 -77.01 -15.13 15.69
CA SER A 486 -77.06 -16.52 15.24
C SER A 486 -76.36 -16.62 13.90
N LEU A 487 -75.17 -17.22 13.87
CA LEU A 487 -74.40 -17.39 12.64
C LEU A 487 -75.12 -18.31 11.66
N PHE A 488 -75.65 -19.46 12.12
CA PHE A 488 -76.40 -20.37 11.26
C PHE A 488 -77.67 -19.71 10.71
N GLY A 489 -78.47 -19.04 11.55
CA GLY A 489 -79.67 -18.34 11.07
C GLY A 489 -79.37 -17.16 10.13
N ALA A 490 -78.16 -16.61 10.17
CA ALA A 490 -77.71 -15.60 9.21
C ALA A 490 -77.18 -16.22 7.90
N LEU A 491 -76.64 -17.43 7.97
CA LEU A 491 -76.16 -18.21 6.81
C LEU A 491 -77.30 -18.87 6.03
N ASP A 492 -78.34 -19.35 6.70
CA ASP A 492 -79.56 -19.93 6.12
C ASP A 492 -80.50 -18.81 5.64
N LEU A 493 -80.14 -18.21 4.49
CA LEU A 493 -80.88 -17.13 3.83
C LEU A 493 -82.31 -17.54 3.44
N ASN A 494 -82.53 -18.82 3.16
CA ASN A 494 -83.79 -19.33 2.62
C ASN A 494 -84.67 -20.03 3.70
N GLY A 495 -84.11 -20.38 4.85
CA GLY A 495 -84.80 -20.92 6.02
C GLY A 495 -85.09 -22.42 5.94
N ASP A 496 -84.40 -23.18 5.08
CA ASP A 496 -84.61 -24.63 4.88
C ASP A 496 -83.72 -25.50 5.77
N LYS A 497 -82.90 -24.87 6.63
CA LYS A 497 -81.95 -25.52 7.54
C LYS A 497 -80.80 -26.26 6.84
N GLU A 498 -80.55 -25.96 5.59
CA GLU A 498 -79.42 -26.51 4.84
C GLU A 498 -78.69 -25.38 4.13
N VAL A 499 -77.42 -25.13 4.48
CA VAL A 499 -76.64 -24.07 3.83
C VAL A 499 -75.70 -24.68 2.78
N PRO A 500 -76.05 -24.73 1.49
CA PRO A 500 -75.12 -25.12 0.44
C PRO A 500 -74.05 -24.04 0.17
N LEU A 501 -72.97 -24.41 -0.51
CA LEU A 501 -71.87 -23.49 -0.86
C LEU A 501 -72.34 -22.20 -1.53
N ALA A 502 -73.40 -22.24 -2.36
CA ALA A 502 -73.94 -21.07 -3.03
C ALA A 502 -74.48 -20.03 -2.03
N GLU A 503 -75.23 -20.49 -1.04
CA GLU A 503 -75.84 -19.65 0.00
C GLU A 503 -74.77 -19.11 0.97
N PHE A 504 -73.84 -19.97 1.40
CA PHE A 504 -72.68 -19.58 2.19
C PHE A 504 -71.85 -18.50 1.47
N SER A 505 -71.58 -18.70 0.17
CA SER A 505 -70.81 -17.76 -0.64
C SER A 505 -71.52 -16.42 -0.80
N GLU A 506 -72.83 -16.44 -1.01
CA GLU A 506 -73.64 -15.21 -1.11
C GLU A 506 -73.60 -14.42 0.19
N PHE A 507 -73.77 -15.10 1.33
CA PHE A 507 -73.68 -14.47 2.64
C PHE A 507 -72.32 -13.84 2.88
N ILE A 508 -71.22 -14.58 2.72
CA ILE A 508 -69.86 -14.06 2.97
C ILE A 508 -69.54 -12.88 2.04
N ARG A 509 -69.89 -12.97 0.76
CA ARG A 509 -69.72 -11.85 -0.19
C ARG A 509 -70.53 -10.62 0.22
N LEU A 510 -71.74 -10.80 0.75
CA LEU A 510 -72.55 -9.71 1.27
C LEU A 510 -71.87 -9.04 2.47
N GLN A 511 -71.34 -9.80 3.42
CA GLN A 511 -70.64 -9.25 4.58
C GLN A 511 -69.39 -8.45 4.19
N VAL A 512 -68.62 -8.93 3.21
CA VAL A 512 -67.46 -8.19 2.67
C VAL A 512 -67.91 -6.92 1.97
N LYS A 513 -68.95 -6.98 1.13
CA LYS A 513 -69.49 -5.84 0.39
C LYS A 513 -70.05 -4.75 1.31
N GLU A 514 -70.68 -5.13 2.42
CA GLU A 514 -71.19 -4.21 3.43
C GLU A 514 -70.09 -3.69 4.38
N GLY A 515 -68.84 -4.15 4.24
CA GLY A 515 -67.74 -3.77 5.10
C GLY A 515 -67.86 -4.30 6.53
N LYS A 516 -68.64 -5.37 6.73
CA LYS A 516 -68.85 -6.07 8.01
C LYS A 516 -67.86 -7.21 8.24
N GLY A 517 -67.16 -7.64 7.20
CA GLY A 517 -66.03 -8.53 7.33
C GLY A 517 -65.01 -8.41 6.20
N ARG A 518 -63.88 -9.09 6.37
CA ARG A 518 -62.76 -9.09 5.43
C ARG A 518 -62.29 -10.52 5.20
N LEU A 519 -62.13 -10.87 3.93
CA LEU A 519 -61.47 -12.11 3.53
C LEU A 519 -59.95 -11.93 3.54
N ARG A 520 -59.24 -13.04 3.71
CA ARG A 520 -57.78 -13.08 3.57
C ARG A 520 -57.37 -12.53 2.20
N PRO A 521 -56.61 -11.42 2.15
CA PRO A 521 -56.22 -10.82 0.88
C PRO A 521 -55.10 -11.61 0.17
N GLY A 522 -54.96 -11.38 -1.14
CA GLY A 522 -53.92 -12.00 -1.97
C GLY A 522 -54.20 -13.42 -2.46
N VAL A 523 -55.40 -13.95 -2.20
CA VAL A 523 -55.92 -15.23 -2.71
C VAL A 523 -57.25 -14.96 -3.41
N ASP A 524 -57.63 -15.80 -4.38
CA ASP A 524 -58.93 -15.69 -5.02
C ASP A 524 -60.05 -15.84 -3.98
N ALA A 525 -61.01 -14.91 -4.00
CA ALA A 525 -62.07 -14.86 -3.00
C ALA A 525 -62.94 -16.13 -3.01
N ASP A 526 -63.15 -16.74 -4.17
CA ASP A 526 -63.99 -17.93 -4.30
C ASP A 526 -63.28 -19.15 -3.72
N ASP A 527 -61.95 -19.24 -3.90
CA ASP A 527 -61.13 -20.26 -3.27
C ASP A 527 -61.12 -20.12 -1.73
N VAL A 528 -61.00 -18.88 -1.21
CA VAL A 528 -61.05 -18.65 0.25
C VAL A 528 -62.43 -19.03 0.81
N ILE A 529 -63.51 -18.59 0.18
CA ILE A 529 -64.89 -18.90 0.60
C ILE A 529 -65.14 -20.40 0.54
N LYS A 530 -64.69 -21.07 -0.53
CA LYS A 530 -64.83 -22.52 -0.66
C LYS A 530 -64.05 -23.25 0.44
N ASN A 531 -62.82 -22.85 0.73
CA ASN A 531 -62.06 -23.45 1.84
C ASN A 531 -62.71 -23.21 3.20
N MET A 532 -63.33 -22.03 3.41
CA MET A 532 -64.13 -21.76 4.61
C MET A 532 -65.34 -22.69 4.70
N PHE A 533 -66.05 -22.90 3.59
CA PHE A 533 -67.17 -23.83 3.50
C PHE A 533 -66.73 -25.27 3.77
N ASP A 534 -65.70 -25.75 3.08
CA ASP A 534 -65.16 -27.12 3.21
C ASP A 534 -64.65 -27.40 4.64
N ASN A 535 -64.22 -26.37 5.38
CA ASN A 535 -63.83 -26.49 6.80
C ASN A 535 -65.03 -26.60 7.75
N GLN A 536 -66.20 -26.07 7.37
CA GLN A 536 -67.43 -26.13 8.16
C GLN A 536 -68.26 -27.38 7.81
N ASP A 537 -68.23 -27.84 6.56
CA ASP A 537 -68.84 -29.09 6.09
C ASP A 537 -68.03 -30.32 6.58
N GLN A 538 -68.22 -30.68 7.86
CA GLN A 538 -67.47 -31.75 8.52
C GLN A 538 -67.73 -33.13 7.90
N ASN A 539 -68.96 -33.38 7.45
CA ASN A 539 -69.38 -34.67 6.94
C ASN A 539 -69.14 -34.83 5.42
N LYS A 540 -68.82 -33.72 4.73
CA LYS A 540 -68.52 -33.61 3.29
C LYS A 540 -69.70 -33.97 2.38
N ASP A 541 -70.92 -33.67 2.81
CA ASP A 541 -72.14 -33.89 2.05
C ASP A 541 -72.52 -32.71 1.13
N GLY A 542 -71.75 -31.61 1.19
CA GLY A 542 -71.93 -30.43 0.36
C GLY A 542 -72.93 -29.43 0.93
N LYS A 543 -73.33 -29.56 2.20
CA LYS A 543 -74.23 -28.66 2.92
C LYS A 543 -73.72 -28.47 4.35
N ILE A 544 -73.99 -27.31 4.94
CA ILE A 544 -73.74 -27.03 6.36
C ILE A 544 -75.07 -27.03 7.09
N THR A 545 -75.16 -27.80 8.17
CA THR A 545 -76.33 -27.86 9.07
C THR A 545 -76.06 -27.14 10.39
N GLU A 546 -77.11 -26.88 11.19
CA GLU A 546 -77.00 -26.16 12.46
C GLU A 546 -76.00 -26.79 13.44
N ASP A 547 -75.88 -28.13 13.41
CA ASP A 547 -74.97 -28.90 14.25
C ASP A 547 -73.48 -28.79 13.82
N GLU A 548 -73.21 -28.27 12.62
CA GLU A 548 -71.87 -28.19 12.01
C GLU A 548 -71.24 -26.80 12.11
N VAL A 549 -72.06 -25.74 12.30
CA VAL A 549 -71.55 -24.36 12.38
C VAL A 549 -70.77 -24.15 13.67
N MET A 550 -69.47 -23.97 13.52
CA MET A 550 -68.54 -23.69 14.62
C MET A 550 -67.94 -22.30 14.46
N LEU A 551 -67.98 -21.48 15.52
CA LEU A 551 -67.16 -20.29 15.62
C LEU A 551 -65.72 -20.72 15.98
N GLN A 552 -64.71 -20.11 15.37
CA GLN A 552 -63.30 -20.48 15.61
C GLN A 552 -62.87 -20.33 17.09
N GLU A 553 -63.57 -19.53 17.89
CA GLU A 553 -63.38 -19.43 19.35
C GLU A 553 -63.78 -20.73 20.08
N ASP A 554 -64.75 -21.48 19.57
CA ASP A 554 -65.19 -22.76 20.15
C ASP A 554 -64.25 -23.93 19.76
N GLN A 555 -63.44 -23.76 18.71
CA GLN A 555 -62.45 -24.74 18.27
C GLN A 555 -61.25 -24.82 19.23
N ALA A 556 -60.81 -23.68 19.78
CA ALA A 556 -59.70 -23.62 20.72
C ALA A 556 -60.01 -24.33 22.06
N VAL A 557 -61.29 -24.38 22.46
CA VAL A 557 -61.74 -25.05 23.69
C VAL A 557 -61.79 -26.57 23.53
N ARG A 558 -61.92 -27.08 22.29
CA ARG A 558 -62.03 -28.52 22.01
C ARG A 558 -60.68 -29.19 21.79
N ASP A 559 -59.67 -28.46 21.33
CA ASP A 559 -58.30 -28.97 21.16
C ASP A 559 -57.49 -29.02 22.48
N GLU A 560 -58.04 -28.49 23.59
CA GLU A 560 -57.47 -28.61 24.95
C GLU A 560 -58.17 -29.67 25.86
N LEU A 561 -59.07 -30.51 25.31
CA LEU A 561 -59.81 -31.55 26.07
C LEU A 561 -59.46 -33.00 25.69
#